data_AF-G3IWJ6-F1
#
_entry.id   AF-G3IWJ6-F1
#
_cell.length_a   1.000
_cell.length_b   1.000
_cell.length_c   1.000
_cell.angle_alpha   90.00
_cell.angle_beta   90.00
_cell.angle_gamma   90.00
#
_symmetry.space_group_name_H-M   'P 1'
#
loop_
_entity.id
_entity.type
_entity.pdbx_description
1 polymer ?
#
loop_
_entity_poly.entity_id
_entity_poly.type
_entity_poly.pdbx_seq_one_letter_code
_entity_poly.pdbx_strand_id
1 'polypeptide(L)'
;MTDQTAKKTLFEYVKDQETWFYWYHNPKRINSLNKDKENWKDVPFLTVKKDGVIHKHLNDFFEATLDEVRLKKANAFSRYALWISGNHTLAYFREAASKREVAADIDYDMQRDHAVHTLYNYILGWYIFDTSEKFQDKFKQYLINQQKTIYGNEYVTTHDFFTLTEKEHEFYENEAPDEFGKIGEKDESIALANEFGDVWSITSLLHDVGYIFEGTISSASPEVENVRVIRGAKVVHDYFNHYFWEHFRVDYRAAQNIANLLDVSVPDFKNSQSLASLGDRLCDIGGCENIRKKLMERDGFKALNNEAIKNQYGLNREAFSIWNMYYETYKKNSTTTMQTILKIVKEEYYDAMSKGSNQGFKNLNHGVCSGLIVLQALTFYHEFVWGFDLLNWEKFEYKQNKEKNHINCVSKQIYDDTQRQIIEQYVPIEMSIRDGLSPERWFNKVLWATASIAIHDVIQQKYYEKSCKKYSKNGYPKISLDDDPLAFLGVLVDVLQEWDRYTISGELAFSEKTELLQSTDVDIDIVDSKSDKINFYYPLKKGDDEKDFSKDIKEVLNRCLAEWDSLIGIGVILLCPYCGEPFLDKSRHKLLETSAQYEGKAKCECEYKIKIESGKVTVTR
;
A
#
# COMPACT_ATOMS: atom_id res chain seq x y z
N MET A 1 -4.57 -25.78 -22.98
CA MET A 1 -4.05 -24.64 -22.21
C MET A 1 -3.10 -25.15 -21.13
N THR A 2 -2.02 -24.46 -20.79
CA THR A 2 -1.70 -24.40 -19.36
C THR A 2 -2.73 -23.46 -18.79
N ASP A 3 -3.41 -23.88 -17.76
CA ASP A 3 -4.53 -23.17 -17.13
C ASP A 3 -4.06 -21.88 -16.39
N GLN A 4 -2.89 -21.31 -16.76
CA GLN A 4 -2.07 -20.34 -15.99
C GLN A 4 -2.49 -18.88 -16.20
N THR A 5 -3.79 -18.61 -16.11
CA THR A 5 -4.30 -17.23 -16.07
C THR A 5 -3.80 -16.52 -14.81
N ALA A 6 -3.73 -15.18 -14.80
CA ALA A 6 -3.34 -14.37 -13.66
C ALA A 6 -4.21 -14.71 -12.45
N LYS A 7 -5.52 -14.85 -12.68
CA LYS A 7 -6.47 -15.31 -11.65
C LYS A 7 -6.06 -16.65 -11.05
N LYS A 8 -5.79 -17.66 -11.88
CA LYS A 8 -5.42 -19.00 -11.39
C LYS A 8 -4.05 -18.99 -10.73
N THR A 9 -3.04 -18.38 -11.35
CA THR A 9 -1.67 -18.32 -10.83
C THR A 9 -1.65 -17.66 -9.45
N LEU A 10 -2.29 -16.51 -9.29
CA LEU A 10 -2.38 -15.83 -7.99
C LEU A 10 -3.22 -16.62 -6.97
N PHE A 11 -4.25 -17.35 -7.42
CA PHE A 11 -5.06 -18.18 -6.55
C PHE A 11 -4.32 -19.41 -6.01
N GLU A 12 -3.56 -20.10 -6.87
CA GLU A 12 -2.71 -21.22 -6.45
C GLU A 12 -1.59 -20.70 -5.52
N TYR A 13 -1.00 -19.55 -5.84
CA TYR A 13 0.02 -18.91 -5.01
C TYR A 13 -0.47 -18.66 -3.57
N VAL A 14 -1.64 -18.05 -3.37
CA VAL A 14 -2.14 -17.79 -2.00
C VAL A 14 -2.58 -19.04 -1.23
N LYS A 15 -2.68 -20.20 -1.91
CA LYS A 15 -2.98 -21.50 -1.31
C LYS A 15 -1.74 -22.31 -0.97
N ASP A 16 -0.62 -22.00 -1.62
CA ASP A 16 0.63 -22.73 -1.46
C ASP A 16 1.26 -22.42 -0.10
N GLN A 17 1.41 -23.46 0.72
CA GLN A 17 1.91 -23.37 2.09
C GLN A 17 3.40 -23.05 2.17
N GLU A 18 4.12 -23.20 1.06
CA GLU A 18 5.55 -22.93 0.96
C GLU A 18 5.86 -21.43 0.70
N THR A 19 4.84 -20.62 0.40
CA THR A 19 4.99 -19.19 0.10
C THR A 19 5.11 -18.32 1.35
N TRP A 20 5.82 -17.20 1.25
CA TRP A 20 5.85 -16.20 2.32
C TRP A 20 4.49 -15.59 2.54
N PHE A 21 3.66 -15.46 1.49
CA PHE A 21 2.27 -15.03 1.65
C PHE A 21 1.52 -15.95 2.61
N TYR A 22 1.52 -17.26 2.37
CA TYR A 22 0.82 -18.21 3.24
C TYR A 22 1.39 -18.17 4.65
N TRP A 23 2.72 -18.17 4.77
CA TRP A 23 3.40 -18.14 6.06
C TRP A 23 3.08 -16.88 6.87
N TYR A 24 3.17 -15.69 6.25
CA TYR A 24 2.91 -14.41 6.91
C TYR A 24 1.47 -14.33 7.41
N HIS A 25 0.54 -14.90 6.63
CA HIS A 25 -0.88 -14.93 6.93
C HIS A 25 -1.34 -16.18 7.69
N ASN A 26 -0.43 -17.00 8.21
CA ASN A 26 -0.78 -18.27 8.85
C ASN A 26 -1.43 -18.06 10.23
N PRO A 27 -2.68 -18.52 10.46
CA PRO A 27 -3.35 -18.38 11.75
C PRO A 27 -2.63 -19.07 12.91
N LYS A 28 -1.91 -20.17 12.66
CA LYS A 28 -1.16 -20.88 13.71
C LYS A 28 -0.01 -20.04 14.22
N ARG A 29 0.73 -19.39 13.31
CA ARG A 29 1.75 -18.39 13.65
C ARG A 29 1.13 -17.27 14.48
N ILE A 30 -0.01 -16.74 14.07
CA ILE A 30 -0.67 -15.69 14.83
C ILE A 30 -1.09 -16.20 16.22
N ASN A 31 -1.66 -17.40 16.32
CA ASN A 31 -2.13 -17.97 17.58
C ASN A 31 -0.99 -18.29 18.56
N SER A 32 0.15 -18.74 18.07
CA SER A 32 1.33 -19.06 18.88
C SER A 32 2.05 -17.81 19.39
N LEU A 33 2.05 -16.74 18.60
CA LEU A 33 2.51 -15.42 19.04
C LEU A 33 1.61 -14.85 20.14
N ASN A 34 0.38 -15.36 20.30
CA ASN A 34 -0.66 -14.87 21.21
C ASN A 34 -0.89 -15.76 22.46
N LYS A 35 0.17 -16.23 23.14
CA LYS A 35 0.06 -17.12 24.33
C LYS A 35 -0.85 -16.56 25.45
N ASP A 36 -1.07 -15.25 25.55
CA ASP A 36 -2.00 -14.60 26.51
C ASP A 36 -3.45 -14.52 25.97
N LYS A 37 -4.16 -15.64 26.05
CA LYS A 37 -5.47 -15.88 25.38
C LYS A 37 -6.69 -15.16 25.97
N GLU A 38 -6.62 -14.53 27.14
CA GLU A 38 -7.84 -14.06 27.84
C GLU A 38 -8.48 -12.80 27.22
N ASN A 39 -7.70 -11.92 26.58
CA ASN A 39 -8.21 -10.64 26.06
C ASN A 39 -8.80 -10.69 24.64
N TRP A 40 -8.72 -11.84 23.94
CA TRP A 40 -8.91 -11.90 22.48
C TRP A 40 -10.25 -12.50 22.02
N LYS A 41 -11.17 -12.83 22.94
CA LYS A 41 -12.50 -13.38 22.59
C LYS A 41 -13.35 -12.42 21.75
N ASP A 42 -13.00 -11.14 21.74
CA ASP A 42 -13.74 -10.10 21.03
C ASP A 42 -13.15 -9.75 19.66
N VAL A 43 -12.01 -10.32 19.25
CA VAL A 43 -11.48 -10.08 17.90
C VAL A 43 -12.25 -10.96 16.91
N PRO A 44 -13.07 -10.37 16.01
CA PRO A 44 -14.01 -11.13 15.20
C PRO A 44 -13.34 -12.19 14.31
N PHE A 45 -12.07 -11.99 13.96
CA PHE A 45 -11.29 -12.87 13.09
C PHE A 45 -10.60 -14.03 13.83
N LEU A 46 -10.30 -13.88 15.14
CA LEU A 46 -9.57 -14.88 15.93
C LEU A 46 -10.46 -15.89 16.64
N THR A 47 -11.76 -15.59 16.80
CA THR A 47 -12.73 -16.56 17.34
C THR A 47 -12.91 -17.80 16.45
N VAL A 48 -12.37 -17.76 15.22
CA VAL A 48 -12.45 -18.86 14.27
C VAL A 48 -11.30 -19.85 14.50
N LYS A 49 -11.57 -20.88 15.30
CA LYS A 49 -10.68 -22.03 15.57
C LYS A 49 -10.35 -22.93 14.36
N LYS A 50 -10.50 -22.46 13.12
CA LYS A 50 -10.21 -23.26 11.92
C LYS A 50 -9.37 -22.47 10.94
N ASP A 51 -8.20 -23.03 10.62
CA ASP A 51 -7.22 -22.59 9.61
C ASP A 51 -7.84 -22.20 8.25
N GLY A 52 -9.11 -22.54 8.00
CA GLY A 52 -9.79 -22.30 6.73
C GLY A 52 -10.46 -20.94 6.53
N VAL A 53 -10.61 -20.03 7.50
CA VAL A 53 -11.41 -18.80 7.24
C VAL A 53 -10.72 -17.77 6.35
N ILE A 54 -9.41 -17.56 6.51
CA ILE A 54 -8.67 -16.62 5.65
C ILE A 54 -8.57 -17.17 4.23
N HIS A 55 -8.20 -18.45 4.10
CA HIS A 55 -8.24 -19.13 2.81
C HIS A 55 -9.64 -19.14 2.23
N LYS A 56 -10.70 -19.24 3.05
CA LYS A 56 -12.08 -19.10 2.58
C LYS A 56 -12.35 -17.69 2.06
N HIS A 57 -11.90 -16.62 2.72
CA HIS A 57 -12.12 -15.26 2.21
C HIS A 57 -11.43 -15.02 0.87
N LEU A 58 -10.21 -15.52 0.70
CA LEU A 58 -9.50 -15.48 -0.59
C LEU A 58 -10.17 -16.38 -1.63
N ASN A 59 -10.56 -17.60 -1.27
CA ASN A 59 -11.27 -18.52 -2.15
C ASN A 59 -12.61 -17.94 -2.61
N ASP A 60 -13.41 -17.42 -1.68
CA ASP A 60 -14.65 -16.73 -1.97
C ASP A 60 -14.41 -15.47 -2.83
N PHE A 61 -13.28 -14.76 -2.68
CA PHE A 61 -12.92 -13.61 -3.50
C PHE A 61 -12.63 -14.03 -4.95
N PHE A 62 -11.75 -15.02 -5.15
CA PHE A 62 -11.43 -15.53 -6.48
C PHE A 62 -12.63 -16.22 -7.15
N GLU A 63 -13.51 -16.88 -6.40
CA GLU A 63 -14.72 -17.52 -6.95
C GLU A 63 -15.89 -16.56 -7.18
N ALA A 64 -15.87 -15.37 -6.58
CA ALA A 64 -16.97 -14.43 -6.71
C ALA A 64 -17.10 -13.87 -8.13
N THR A 65 -18.31 -13.95 -8.68
CA THR A 65 -18.68 -13.43 -10.00
C THR A 65 -19.48 -12.13 -9.93
N LEU A 66 -20.01 -11.78 -8.75
CA LEU A 66 -20.74 -10.53 -8.51
C LEU A 66 -19.82 -9.49 -7.87
N ASP A 67 -19.79 -8.27 -8.41
CA ASP A 67 -18.92 -7.18 -7.95
C ASP A 67 -19.11 -6.87 -6.46
N GLU A 68 -20.36 -6.76 -5.99
CA GLU A 68 -20.66 -6.52 -4.57
C GLU A 68 -20.08 -7.62 -3.65
N VAL A 69 -20.11 -8.87 -4.11
CA VAL A 69 -19.54 -9.99 -3.36
C VAL A 69 -18.03 -9.90 -3.37
N ARG A 70 -17.41 -9.63 -4.53
CA ARG A 70 -15.95 -9.45 -4.66
C ARG A 70 -15.46 -8.32 -3.76
N LEU A 71 -16.10 -7.15 -3.80
CA LEU A 71 -15.83 -6.00 -2.93
C LEU A 71 -15.90 -6.37 -1.44
N LYS A 72 -16.97 -7.05 -1.04
CA LYS A 72 -17.16 -7.50 0.35
C LYS A 72 -16.07 -8.48 0.79
N LYS A 73 -15.69 -9.44 -0.08
CA LYS A 73 -14.65 -10.43 0.22
C LYS A 73 -13.26 -9.80 0.23
N ALA A 74 -13.01 -8.86 -0.67
CA ALA A 74 -11.77 -8.10 -0.72
C ALA A 74 -11.56 -7.33 0.59
N ASN A 75 -12.57 -6.58 1.03
CA ASN A 75 -12.51 -5.86 2.31
C ASN A 75 -12.37 -6.80 3.52
N ALA A 76 -13.05 -7.94 3.52
CA ALA A 76 -12.94 -8.89 4.61
C ALA A 76 -11.49 -9.41 4.76
N PHE A 77 -10.83 -9.75 3.66
CA PHE A 77 -9.43 -10.16 3.70
C PHE A 77 -8.50 -8.98 4.02
N SER A 78 -8.69 -7.80 3.43
CA SER A 78 -7.84 -6.64 3.70
C SER A 78 -7.87 -6.21 5.16
N ARG A 79 -9.03 -6.33 5.85
CA ARG A 79 -9.11 -6.11 7.30
C ARG A 79 -8.23 -7.07 8.08
N TYR A 80 -8.17 -8.32 7.67
CA TYR A 80 -7.28 -9.31 8.28
C TYR A 80 -5.81 -8.99 8.00
N ALA A 81 -5.44 -8.70 6.75
CA ALA A 81 -4.06 -8.33 6.40
C ALA A 81 -3.58 -7.07 7.12
N LEU A 82 -4.42 -6.03 7.19
CA LEU A 82 -4.13 -4.81 7.97
C LEU A 82 -4.06 -5.10 9.46
N TRP A 83 -4.81 -6.06 9.98
CA TRP A 83 -4.72 -6.44 11.39
C TRP A 83 -3.41 -7.13 11.73
N ILE A 84 -2.92 -8.06 10.90
CA ILE A 84 -1.61 -8.69 11.09
C ILE A 84 -0.49 -7.66 11.12
N SER A 85 -0.56 -6.65 10.24
CA SER A 85 0.47 -5.61 10.16
C SER A 85 0.31 -4.48 11.20
N GLY A 86 -0.67 -4.56 12.11
CA GLY A 86 -0.91 -3.52 13.13
C GLY A 86 -1.55 -2.23 12.61
N ASN A 87 -2.24 -2.30 11.48
CA ASN A 87 -2.86 -1.18 10.76
C ASN A 87 -4.40 -1.32 10.65
N HIS A 88 -5.06 -2.14 11.46
CA HIS A 88 -6.48 -2.48 11.32
C HIS A 88 -7.43 -1.30 11.45
N THR A 89 -7.11 -0.27 12.25
CA THR A 89 -7.94 0.93 12.34
C THR A 89 -8.02 1.67 11.01
N LEU A 90 -6.99 1.58 10.17
CA LEU A 90 -6.97 2.18 8.84
C LEU A 90 -7.93 1.50 7.87
N ALA A 91 -8.42 0.29 8.19
CA ALA A 91 -9.50 -0.34 7.44
C ALA A 91 -10.77 0.52 7.42
N TYR A 92 -10.95 1.43 8.37
CA TYR A 92 -12.02 2.42 8.36
C TYR A 92 -12.07 3.24 7.06
N PHE A 93 -10.92 3.76 6.61
CA PHE A 93 -10.85 4.57 5.39
C PHE A 93 -11.15 3.74 4.14
N ARG A 94 -10.64 2.51 4.12
CA ARG A 94 -10.93 1.54 3.05
C ARG A 94 -12.42 1.18 2.98
N GLU A 95 -13.04 0.92 4.13
CA GLU A 95 -14.49 0.67 4.20
C GLU A 95 -15.29 1.89 3.76
N ALA A 96 -14.84 3.10 4.07
CA ALA A 96 -15.47 4.32 3.61
C ALA A 96 -15.36 4.48 2.08
N ALA A 97 -14.19 4.25 1.49
CA ALA A 97 -14.02 4.23 0.04
C ALA A 97 -14.94 3.18 -0.60
N SER A 98 -14.96 1.97 -0.06
CA SER A 98 -15.77 0.88 -0.63
C SER A 98 -17.28 1.06 -0.47
N LYS A 99 -17.74 1.70 0.60
CA LYS A 99 -19.16 2.12 0.70
C LYS A 99 -19.53 3.10 -0.42
N ARG A 100 -18.61 3.97 -0.82
CA ARG A 100 -18.83 4.91 -1.93
C ARG A 100 -18.75 4.23 -3.29
N GLU A 101 -17.89 3.23 -3.47
CA GLU A 101 -17.87 2.35 -4.65
C GLU A 101 -19.23 1.67 -4.86
N VAL A 102 -19.74 0.99 -3.82
CA VAL A 102 -21.04 0.29 -3.84
C VAL A 102 -22.20 1.27 -4.07
N ALA A 103 -22.14 2.45 -3.45
CA ALA A 103 -23.14 3.49 -3.63
C ALA A 103 -23.03 4.23 -4.97
N ALA A 104 -22.05 3.89 -5.82
CA ALA A 104 -21.77 4.60 -7.08
C ALA A 104 -21.51 6.10 -6.90
N ASP A 105 -21.03 6.53 -5.73
CA ASP A 105 -20.73 7.93 -5.40
C ASP A 105 -19.30 8.34 -5.82
N ILE A 106 -18.53 7.37 -6.34
CA ILE A 106 -17.27 7.55 -7.07
C ILE A 106 -17.59 7.26 -8.53
N ASP A 107 -17.39 8.24 -9.41
CA ASP A 107 -17.51 8.06 -10.86
C ASP A 107 -16.11 8.30 -11.39
N TYR A 108 -15.50 7.24 -11.88
CA TYR A 108 -14.20 7.29 -12.48
C TYR A 108 -14.32 6.71 -13.88
N ASP A 109 -13.66 7.33 -14.85
CA ASP A 109 -13.70 6.89 -16.24
C ASP A 109 -13.19 5.44 -16.39
N MET A 110 -12.42 4.95 -15.41
CA MET A 110 -11.77 3.64 -15.48
C MET A 110 -12.19 2.59 -14.41
N GLN A 111 -12.77 2.95 -13.25
CA GLN A 111 -12.82 2.02 -12.10
C GLN A 111 -14.01 2.22 -11.14
N ARG A 112 -14.68 1.13 -10.76
CA ARG A 112 -15.67 1.05 -9.66
C ARG A 112 -15.22 0.14 -8.51
N ASP A 113 -14.09 -0.53 -8.63
CA ASP A 113 -13.69 -1.63 -7.75
C ASP A 113 -12.29 -1.45 -7.14
N HIS A 114 -11.98 -0.25 -6.63
CA HIS A 114 -10.68 0.06 -6.00
C HIS A 114 -10.33 -0.90 -4.86
N ALA A 115 -11.31 -1.34 -4.06
CA ALA A 115 -11.08 -2.37 -3.05
C ALA A 115 -10.65 -3.73 -3.65
N VAL A 116 -11.17 -4.13 -4.81
CA VAL A 116 -10.71 -5.35 -5.51
C VAL A 116 -9.31 -5.12 -6.08
N HIS A 117 -9.10 -3.99 -6.76
CA HIS A 117 -7.83 -3.58 -7.36
C HIS A 117 -6.67 -3.62 -6.34
N THR A 118 -6.82 -2.90 -5.23
CA THR A 118 -5.83 -2.85 -4.14
C THR A 118 -5.53 -4.22 -3.51
N LEU A 119 -6.52 -5.14 -3.46
CA LEU A 119 -6.27 -6.51 -3.00
C LEU A 119 -5.47 -7.31 -4.03
N TYR A 120 -5.77 -7.19 -5.32
CA TYR A 120 -4.94 -7.79 -6.36
C TYR A 120 -3.51 -7.22 -6.32
N ASN A 121 -3.34 -5.91 -6.18
CA ASN A 121 -2.02 -5.29 -6.00
C ASN A 121 -1.29 -5.89 -4.81
N TYR A 122 -1.96 -6.05 -3.67
CA TYR A 122 -1.37 -6.67 -2.48
C TYR A 122 -0.85 -8.08 -2.76
N ILE A 123 -1.70 -8.95 -3.35
CA ILE A 123 -1.34 -10.33 -3.66
C ILE A 123 -0.23 -10.38 -4.72
N LEU A 124 -0.31 -9.53 -5.75
CA LEU A 124 0.67 -9.47 -6.82
C LEU A 124 2.04 -8.98 -6.34
N GLY A 125 2.08 -8.01 -5.43
CA GLY A 125 3.33 -7.55 -4.83
C GLY A 125 4.00 -8.62 -3.98
N TRP A 126 3.21 -9.39 -3.21
CA TRP A 126 3.71 -10.58 -2.53
C TRP A 126 4.23 -11.63 -3.52
N TYR A 127 3.50 -11.91 -4.59
CA TYR A 127 3.94 -12.85 -5.62
C TYR A 127 5.29 -12.42 -6.22
N ILE A 128 5.48 -11.14 -6.57
CA ILE A 128 6.76 -10.61 -7.07
C ILE A 128 7.86 -10.69 -6.00
N PHE A 129 7.54 -10.36 -4.75
CA PHE A 129 8.48 -10.47 -3.64
C PHE A 129 8.97 -11.91 -3.49
N ASP A 130 8.07 -12.90 -3.49
CA ASP A 130 8.42 -14.32 -3.31
C ASP A 130 9.20 -14.89 -4.50
N THR A 131 8.88 -14.44 -5.71
CA THR A 131 9.42 -15.05 -6.95
C THR A 131 10.63 -14.35 -7.53
N SER A 132 10.99 -13.14 -7.05
CA SER A 132 12.17 -12.42 -7.53
C SER A 132 13.22 -12.22 -6.44
N GLU A 133 14.29 -13.01 -6.49
CA GLU A 133 15.47 -12.82 -5.64
C GLU A 133 16.08 -11.43 -5.84
N LYS A 134 16.09 -10.93 -7.08
CA LYS A 134 16.59 -9.59 -7.39
C LYS A 134 15.81 -8.50 -6.63
N PHE A 135 14.49 -8.63 -6.54
CA PHE A 135 13.68 -7.67 -5.78
C PHE A 135 13.97 -7.78 -4.28
N GLN A 136 13.99 -9.00 -3.73
CA GLN A 136 14.30 -9.25 -2.31
C GLN A 136 15.65 -8.66 -1.92
N ASP A 137 16.69 -8.86 -2.75
CA ASP A 137 18.03 -8.33 -2.52
C ASP A 137 18.03 -6.80 -2.47
N LYS A 138 17.34 -6.14 -3.40
CA LYS A 138 17.26 -4.67 -3.43
C LYS A 138 16.47 -4.12 -2.25
N PHE A 139 15.38 -4.78 -1.87
CA PHE A 139 14.61 -4.45 -0.67
C PHE A 139 15.44 -4.61 0.60
N LYS A 140 16.14 -5.75 0.75
CA LYS A 140 17.07 -6.05 1.86
C LYS A 140 18.19 -5.02 1.96
N GLN A 141 18.84 -4.72 0.84
CA GLN A 141 19.91 -3.71 0.77
C GLN A 141 19.40 -2.32 1.18
N TYR A 142 18.19 -1.95 0.75
CA TYR A 142 17.58 -0.68 1.12
C TYR A 142 17.39 -0.60 2.65
N LEU A 143 16.82 -1.62 3.28
CA LEU A 143 16.65 -1.69 4.74
C LEU A 143 17.99 -1.62 5.48
N ILE A 144 19.00 -2.39 5.06
CA ILE A 144 20.34 -2.38 5.67
C ILE A 144 20.95 -0.96 5.57
N ASN A 145 20.82 -0.30 4.42
CA ASN A 145 21.33 1.05 4.23
C ASN A 145 20.60 2.07 5.11
N GLN A 146 19.30 1.92 5.31
CA GLN A 146 18.54 2.75 6.25
C GLN A 146 19.07 2.60 7.66
N GLN A 147 19.31 1.37 8.11
CA GLN A 147 19.81 1.13 9.45
C GLN A 147 21.23 1.65 9.67
N LYS A 148 22.14 1.40 8.71
CA LYS A 148 23.50 1.96 8.74
C LYS A 148 23.49 3.46 8.82
N THR A 149 22.54 4.10 8.14
CA THR A 149 22.35 5.54 8.24
C THR A 149 22.02 5.93 9.68
N ILE A 150 21.05 5.25 10.31
CA ILE A 150 20.52 5.57 11.64
C ILE A 150 21.53 5.32 12.75
N TYR A 151 22.07 4.11 12.80
CA TYR A 151 22.91 3.63 13.91
C TYR A 151 24.41 3.82 13.64
N GLY A 152 24.78 4.22 12.43
CA GLY A 152 26.16 4.31 11.98
C GLY A 152 26.70 2.97 11.45
N ASN A 153 27.78 3.04 10.66
CA ASN A 153 28.39 1.87 10.01
C ASN A 153 28.96 0.83 10.99
N GLU A 154 29.28 1.24 12.22
CA GLU A 154 29.94 0.37 13.21
C GLU A 154 28.97 -0.58 13.93
N TYR A 155 27.65 -0.31 13.88
CA TYR A 155 26.65 -1.00 14.70
C TYR A 155 25.74 -1.96 13.92
N VAL A 156 25.88 -2.06 12.60
CA VAL A 156 24.95 -2.84 11.77
C VAL A 156 25.71 -3.90 10.99
N THR A 157 25.82 -5.10 11.54
CA THR A 157 26.09 -6.29 10.74
C THR A 157 24.78 -6.79 10.12
N THR A 158 24.85 -7.47 8.97
CA THR A 158 23.66 -8.07 8.34
C THR A 158 22.99 -9.09 9.25
N HIS A 159 23.78 -9.73 10.11
CA HIS A 159 23.31 -10.73 11.06
C HIS A 159 22.43 -10.09 12.15
N ASP A 160 22.86 -8.97 12.74
CA ASP A 160 22.15 -8.33 13.86
C ASP A 160 20.76 -7.78 13.49
N PHE A 161 20.51 -7.50 12.20
CA PHE A 161 19.22 -6.95 11.78
C PHE A 161 18.15 -8.02 11.58
N PHE A 162 18.55 -9.18 11.06
CA PHE A 162 17.62 -10.22 10.67
C PHE A 162 17.68 -11.44 11.60
N THR A 163 18.43 -11.37 12.70
CA THR A 163 18.30 -12.31 13.81
C THR A 163 16.91 -12.16 14.44
N LEU A 164 16.21 -13.28 14.51
CA LEU A 164 14.94 -13.37 15.21
C LEU A 164 15.13 -13.15 16.71
N THR A 165 14.10 -12.65 17.37
CA THR A 165 14.10 -12.58 18.85
C THR A 165 14.09 -13.98 19.46
N GLU A 166 14.55 -14.13 20.71
CA GLU A 166 14.49 -15.43 21.42
C GLU A 166 13.07 -16.03 21.44
N LYS A 167 12.03 -15.18 21.53
CA LYS A 167 10.62 -15.62 21.49
C LYS A 167 10.22 -16.15 20.11
N GLU A 168 10.71 -15.52 19.05
CA GLU A 168 10.51 -15.98 17.69
C GLU A 168 11.21 -17.33 17.50
N HIS A 169 12.49 -17.44 17.88
CA HIS A 169 13.21 -18.70 17.89
C HIS A 169 12.46 -19.80 18.68
N GLU A 170 11.97 -19.50 19.88
CA GLU A 170 11.21 -20.47 20.70
C GLU A 170 9.93 -20.93 19.99
N PHE A 171 9.18 -20.01 19.36
CA PHE A 171 8.01 -20.38 18.56
C PHE A 171 8.40 -21.33 17.40
N TYR A 172 9.47 -20.98 16.70
CA TYR A 172 9.95 -21.72 15.54
C TYR A 172 10.47 -23.11 15.90
N GLU A 173 11.20 -23.25 17.00
CA GLU A 173 11.73 -24.55 17.44
C GLU A 173 10.63 -25.49 17.95
N ASN A 174 9.54 -24.96 18.51
CA ASN A 174 8.55 -25.76 19.23
C ASN A 174 7.20 -25.92 18.52
N GLU A 175 6.78 -24.97 17.69
CA GLU A 175 5.41 -24.94 17.14
C GLU A 175 5.33 -24.73 15.63
N ALA A 176 6.42 -24.41 14.94
CA ALA A 176 6.41 -24.43 13.48
C ALA A 176 6.16 -25.89 13.03
N PRO A 177 5.18 -26.15 12.16
CA PRO A 177 4.99 -27.46 11.57
C PRO A 177 6.32 -28.00 11.02
N ASP A 178 6.60 -29.30 11.20
CA ASP A 178 7.80 -29.97 10.66
C ASP A 178 7.99 -29.69 9.15
N GLU A 179 6.89 -29.36 8.47
CA GLU A 179 6.76 -28.96 7.07
C GLU A 179 7.50 -27.66 6.70
N PHE A 180 7.78 -26.76 7.67
CA PHE A 180 8.56 -25.54 7.40
C PHE A 180 10.08 -25.77 7.34
N GLY A 181 10.56 -27.00 7.60
CA GLY A 181 11.98 -27.38 7.52
C GLY A 181 12.83 -26.77 8.65
N LYS A 182 13.99 -27.39 8.95
CA LYS A 182 14.90 -26.89 10.00
C LYS A 182 15.41 -25.49 9.65
N ILE A 183 15.24 -24.56 10.59
CA ILE A 183 15.15 -23.11 10.39
C ILE A 183 16.51 -22.41 10.26
N GLY A 184 17.63 -23.12 10.41
CA GLY A 184 18.98 -22.51 10.47
C GLY A 184 19.45 -21.69 9.26
N GLU A 185 18.80 -21.80 8.08
CA GLU A 185 19.03 -20.94 6.90
C GLU A 185 17.85 -19.99 6.58
N LYS A 186 16.76 -20.03 7.36
CA LYS A 186 15.48 -19.35 7.06
C LYS A 186 15.20 -18.09 7.89
N ASP A 187 15.95 -17.83 8.96
CA ASP A 187 15.70 -16.70 9.87
C ASP A 187 15.77 -15.35 9.16
N GLU A 188 16.78 -15.15 8.31
CA GLU A 188 16.93 -13.87 7.62
C GLU A 188 15.77 -13.59 6.66
N SER A 189 15.26 -14.63 6.01
CA SER A 189 14.17 -14.52 5.04
C SER A 189 12.82 -14.25 5.73
N ILE A 190 12.61 -14.80 6.92
CA ILE A 190 11.44 -14.54 7.78
C ILE A 190 11.40 -13.07 8.20
N ALA A 191 12.51 -12.55 8.73
CA ALA A 191 12.59 -11.16 9.15
C ALA A 191 12.41 -10.20 7.96
N LEU A 192 12.96 -10.54 6.79
CA LEU A 192 12.75 -9.77 5.56
C LEU A 192 11.27 -9.77 5.11
N ALA A 193 10.61 -10.93 5.11
CA ALA A 193 9.19 -11.06 4.77
C ALA A 193 8.30 -10.28 5.75
N ASN A 194 8.66 -10.26 7.04
CA ASN A 194 7.99 -9.44 8.04
C ASN A 194 8.10 -7.94 7.75
N GLU A 195 9.32 -7.46 7.47
CA GLU A 195 9.57 -6.07 7.11
C GLU A 195 8.79 -5.69 5.84
N PHE A 196 8.74 -6.57 4.84
CA PHE A 196 7.93 -6.39 3.64
C PHE A 196 6.43 -6.31 3.95
N GLY A 197 5.87 -7.28 4.68
CA GLY A 197 4.44 -7.30 5.00
C GLY A 197 3.95 -6.06 5.78
N ASP A 198 4.80 -5.54 6.66
CA ASP A 198 4.51 -4.35 7.47
C ASP A 198 4.34 -3.10 6.59
N VAL A 199 5.25 -2.86 5.66
CA VAL A 199 5.18 -1.68 4.77
C VAL A 199 4.25 -1.90 3.58
N TRP A 200 4.18 -3.12 3.06
CA TRP A 200 3.44 -3.43 1.85
C TRP A 200 1.93 -3.38 2.06
N SER A 201 1.44 -3.83 3.22
CA SER A 201 0.01 -3.70 3.56
C SER A 201 -0.44 -2.24 3.60
N ILE A 202 0.42 -1.33 4.09
CA ILE A 202 0.16 0.11 4.06
C ILE A 202 0.18 0.59 2.60
N THR A 203 1.27 0.33 1.87
CA THR A 203 1.46 0.85 0.51
C THR A 203 0.43 0.32 -0.48
N SER A 204 0.04 -0.94 -0.43
CA SER A 204 -0.85 -1.51 -1.45
C SER A 204 -2.33 -1.50 -1.05
N LEU A 205 -2.69 -1.81 0.20
CA LEU A 205 -4.12 -1.89 0.57
C LEU A 205 -4.73 -0.51 0.82
N LEU A 206 -3.90 0.51 1.04
CA LEU A 206 -4.36 1.85 1.39
C LEU A 206 -4.04 2.91 0.34
N HIS A 207 -3.41 2.60 -0.80
CA HIS A 207 -3.04 3.64 -1.78
C HIS A 207 -4.23 4.35 -2.43
N ASP A 208 -5.41 3.74 -2.38
CA ASP A 208 -6.65 4.27 -2.97
C ASP A 208 -7.64 4.84 -1.95
N VAL A 209 -7.31 4.89 -0.67
CA VAL A 209 -8.27 5.43 0.33
C VAL A 209 -8.57 6.91 0.12
N GLY A 210 -7.72 7.66 -0.59
CA GLY A 210 -7.91 9.04 -0.99
C GLY A 210 -9.10 9.27 -1.93
N TYR A 211 -9.62 8.21 -2.56
CA TYR A 211 -10.89 8.26 -3.30
C TYR A 211 -12.07 8.68 -2.43
N ILE A 212 -11.95 8.65 -1.08
CA ILE A 212 -12.96 9.25 -0.19
C ILE A 212 -13.16 10.76 -0.42
N PHE A 213 -12.23 11.45 -1.09
CA PHE A 213 -12.38 12.86 -1.46
C PHE A 213 -12.83 13.09 -2.90
N GLU A 214 -12.68 12.11 -3.78
CA GLU A 214 -13.13 12.21 -5.17
C GLU A 214 -14.65 12.09 -5.26
N GLY A 215 -15.28 12.47 -6.36
CA GLY A 215 -16.68 12.13 -6.61
C GLY A 215 -17.02 12.21 -8.10
N THR A 216 -18.31 12.17 -8.46
CA THR A 216 -18.68 11.88 -9.85
C THR A 216 -18.18 12.88 -10.93
N ILE A 217 -17.74 12.36 -12.09
CA ILE A 217 -17.21 13.08 -13.27
C ILE A 217 -18.28 13.86 -14.01
N SER A 218 -19.56 13.49 -13.88
CA SER A 218 -20.67 14.29 -14.42
C SER A 218 -20.41 15.75 -14.07
N SER A 219 -20.40 16.63 -15.08
CA SER A 219 -20.04 18.05 -15.09
C SER A 219 -20.80 18.89 -14.05
N ALA A 220 -20.61 18.54 -12.79
CA ALA A 220 -21.37 19.01 -11.68
C ALA A 220 -20.76 20.34 -11.29
N SER A 221 -21.63 21.26 -10.93
CA SER A 221 -21.22 22.59 -10.56
C SER A 221 -20.22 22.53 -9.38
N PRO A 222 -19.34 23.53 -9.23
CA PRO A 222 -18.36 23.59 -8.12
C PRO A 222 -18.97 23.34 -6.73
N GLU A 223 -20.26 23.62 -6.54
CA GLU A 223 -21.01 23.33 -5.32
C GLU A 223 -21.11 21.83 -5.02
N VAL A 224 -21.36 20.98 -6.03
CA VAL A 224 -21.46 19.53 -5.85
C VAL A 224 -20.11 18.93 -5.49
N GLU A 225 -19.05 19.42 -6.12
CA GLU A 225 -17.68 18.99 -5.82
C GLU A 225 -17.28 19.38 -4.39
N ASN A 226 -17.57 20.60 -3.97
CA ASN A 226 -17.37 21.03 -2.59
C ASN A 226 -18.12 20.15 -1.59
N VAL A 227 -19.37 19.77 -1.87
CA VAL A 227 -20.15 18.87 -1.00
C VAL A 227 -19.46 17.50 -0.84
N ARG A 228 -18.83 16.97 -1.89
CA ARG A 228 -18.13 15.67 -1.86
C ARG A 228 -16.83 15.73 -1.10
N VAL A 229 -16.03 16.76 -1.36
CA VAL A 229 -14.80 17.05 -0.62
C VAL A 229 -15.13 17.19 0.88
N ILE A 230 -16.23 17.86 1.22
CA ILE A 230 -16.74 17.96 2.60
C ILE A 230 -17.17 16.59 3.16
N ARG A 231 -17.76 15.70 2.37
CA ARG A 231 -18.08 14.33 2.82
C ARG A 231 -16.83 13.53 3.14
N GLY A 232 -15.81 13.58 2.27
CA GLY A 232 -14.51 12.95 2.55
C GLY A 232 -13.88 13.53 3.81
N ALA A 233 -13.91 14.86 3.97
CA ALA A 233 -13.42 15.52 5.18
C ALA A 233 -14.17 15.08 6.45
N LYS A 234 -15.48 14.83 6.36
CA LYS A 234 -16.27 14.27 7.48
C LYS A 234 -15.86 12.85 7.82
N VAL A 235 -15.60 11.98 6.83
CA VAL A 235 -15.07 10.63 7.09
C VAL A 235 -13.76 10.72 7.87
N VAL A 236 -12.83 11.59 7.44
CA VAL A 236 -11.56 11.77 8.16
C VAL A 236 -11.79 12.37 9.56
N HIS A 237 -12.69 13.34 9.70
CA HIS A 237 -13.06 13.88 11.01
C HIS A 237 -13.58 12.80 11.95
N ASP A 238 -14.52 11.98 11.47
CA ASP A 238 -15.19 10.92 12.22
C ASP A 238 -14.19 9.84 12.64
N TYR A 239 -13.16 9.55 11.83
CA TYR A 239 -12.05 8.69 12.24
C TYR A 239 -11.38 9.20 13.51
N PHE A 240 -10.87 10.44 13.49
CA PHE A 240 -10.09 11.01 14.59
C PHE A 240 -10.92 11.37 15.83
N ASN A 241 -12.21 11.68 15.64
CA ASN A 241 -13.06 12.21 16.72
C ASN A 241 -14.03 11.17 17.28
N HIS A 242 -14.25 10.06 16.59
CA HIS A 242 -15.18 9.03 17.04
C HIS A 242 -14.61 7.62 16.93
N TYR A 243 -14.33 7.15 15.70
CA TYR A 243 -13.99 5.75 15.46
C TYR A 243 -12.73 5.31 16.20
N PHE A 244 -11.66 6.12 16.17
CA PHE A 244 -10.42 5.81 16.89
C PHE A 244 -10.69 5.55 18.37
N TRP A 245 -11.45 6.43 19.03
CA TRP A 245 -11.76 6.34 20.46
C TRP A 245 -12.71 5.20 20.78
N GLU A 246 -13.75 5.01 19.97
CA GLU A 246 -14.68 3.89 20.08
C GLU A 246 -13.94 2.56 19.96
N HIS A 247 -13.03 2.45 18.99
CA HIS A 247 -12.22 1.27 18.74
C HIS A 247 -11.37 0.88 19.96
N PHE A 248 -10.82 1.86 20.68
CA PHE A 248 -10.10 1.67 21.93
C PHE A 248 -10.98 1.67 23.18
N ARG A 249 -12.31 1.68 23.03
CA ARG A 249 -13.26 1.70 24.16
C ARG A 249 -13.01 2.88 25.12
N VAL A 250 -12.54 4.00 24.60
CA VAL A 250 -12.26 5.23 25.36
C VAL A 250 -13.47 6.15 25.28
N ASP A 251 -13.95 6.64 26.44
CA ASP A 251 -15.02 7.65 26.46
C ASP A 251 -14.53 8.93 25.75
N TYR A 252 -15.27 9.36 24.71
CA TYR A 252 -14.91 10.53 23.92
C TYR A 252 -14.73 11.81 24.76
N ARG A 253 -15.45 11.95 25.88
CA ARG A 253 -15.34 13.10 26.80
C ARG A 253 -14.02 13.11 27.51
N ALA A 254 -13.50 11.93 27.86
CA ALA A 254 -12.18 11.76 28.46
C ALA A 254 -11.08 11.89 27.40
N ALA A 255 -11.30 11.32 26.21
CA ALA A 255 -10.35 11.28 25.11
C ALA A 255 -9.75 12.65 24.77
N GLN A 256 -10.58 13.68 24.64
CA GLN A 256 -10.09 15.03 24.31
C GLN A 256 -9.20 15.62 25.43
N ASN A 257 -9.54 15.37 26.70
CA ASN A 257 -8.74 15.84 27.82
C ASN A 257 -7.42 15.05 27.91
N ILE A 258 -7.47 13.74 27.66
CA ILE A 258 -6.28 12.89 27.59
C ILE A 258 -5.36 13.37 26.47
N ALA A 259 -5.89 13.60 25.26
CA ALA A 259 -5.13 14.14 24.13
C ALA A 259 -4.42 15.45 24.50
N ASN A 260 -5.16 16.41 25.06
CA ASN A 260 -4.60 17.69 25.48
C ASN A 260 -3.51 17.52 26.55
N LEU A 261 -3.74 16.68 27.55
CA LEU A 261 -2.78 16.44 28.64
C LEU A 261 -1.54 15.67 28.17
N LEU A 262 -1.65 14.86 27.12
CA LEU A 262 -0.51 14.22 26.46
C LEU A 262 0.17 15.10 25.40
N ASP A 263 -0.26 16.35 25.23
CA ASP A 263 0.21 17.27 24.17
C ASP A 263 -0.04 16.75 22.74
N VAL A 264 -1.06 15.89 22.55
CA VAL A 264 -1.43 15.34 21.25
C VAL A 264 -2.54 16.18 20.63
N SER A 265 -2.28 16.70 19.42
CA SER A 265 -3.27 17.46 18.65
C SER A 265 -4.19 16.51 17.89
N VAL A 266 -5.49 16.53 18.20
CA VAL A 266 -6.50 15.79 17.42
C VAL A 266 -6.74 16.51 16.08
N PRO A 267 -6.57 15.83 14.93
CA PRO A 267 -6.88 16.44 13.64
C PRO A 267 -8.35 16.87 13.55
N ASP A 268 -8.57 18.13 13.18
CA ASP A 268 -9.90 18.71 13.01
C ASP A 268 -10.16 18.98 11.52
N PHE A 269 -11.17 18.32 10.97
CA PHE A 269 -11.64 18.50 9.59
C PHE A 269 -13.06 19.09 9.52
N LYS A 270 -13.68 19.38 10.68
CA LYS A 270 -15.04 19.94 10.76
C LYS A 270 -15.12 21.32 10.09
N ASN A 271 -14.03 22.07 10.15
CA ASN A 271 -13.93 23.44 9.64
C ASN A 271 -13.28 23.54 8.25
N SER A 272 -13.17 22.42 7.52
CA SER A 272 -12.70 22.40 6.13
C SER A 272 -13.77 22.97 5.19
N GLN A 273 -13.87 24.31 5.14
CA GLN A 273 -14.88 25.04 4.36
C GLN A 273 -14.53 25.18 2.88
N SER A 274 -13.30 24.90 2.49
CA SER A 274 -12.82 25.00 1.11
C SER A 274 -11.82 23.90 0.79
N LEU A 275 -11.60 23.66 -0.50
CA LEU A 275 -10.59 22.72 -0.98
C LEU A 275 -9.19 23.05 -0.45
N ALA A 276 -8.80 24.32 -0.49
CA ALA A 276 -7.51 24.77 0.03
C ALA A 276 -7.38 24.53 1.55
N SER A 277 -8.43 24.86 2.32
CA SER A 277 -8.47 24.60 3.77
C SER A 277 -8.39 23.10 4.10
N LEU A 278 -9.07 22.26 3.31
CA LEU A 278 -8.94 20.82 3.45
C LEU A 278 -7.51 20.37 3.16
N GLY A 279 -6.92 20.81 2.05
CA GLY A 279 -5.61 20.32 1.67
C GLY A 279 -4.49 20.78 2.61
N ASP A 280 -4.56 22.01 3.11
CA ASP A 280 -3.67 22.46 4.19
C ASP A 280 -3.81 21.57 5.44
N ARG A 281 -5.04 21.18 5.79
CA ARG A 281 -5.31 20.26 6.90
C ARG A 281 -4.87 18.82 6.63
N LEU A 282 -4.87 18.35 5.39
CA LEU A 282 -4.32 17.03 5.04
C LEU A 282 -2.79 17.02 5.12
N CYS A 283 -2.15 18.13 4.79
CA CYS A 283 -0.71 18.28 4.94
C CYS A 283 -0.27 18.41 6.40
N ASP A 284 -1.13 18.90 7.30
CA ASP A 284 -0.83 19.09 8.72
C ASP A 284 -0.95 17.77 9.51
N ILE A 285 0.18 17.11 9.78
CA ILE A 285 0.20 15.85 10.52
C ILE A 285 0.02 15.99 12.04
N GLY A 286 -0.26 17.21 12.52
CA GLY A 286 -0.41 17.51 13.95
C GLY A 286 0.92 17.70 14.67
N GLY A 287 0.87 17.74 16.00
CA GLY A 287 2.07 17.80 16.83
C GLY A 287 2.83 16.48 16.75
N CYS A 288 4.14 16.52 16.51
CA CYS A 288 5.03 15.35 16.51
C CYS A 288 5.97 15.37 17.72
N GLU A 289 5.53 15.93 18.84
CA GLU A 289 6.42 16.25 19.97
C GLU A 289 6.79 15.00 20.77
N ASN A 290 5.86 14.06 20.95
CA ASN A 290 6.15 12.81 21.66
C ASN A 290 7.04 11.89 20.81
N ILE A 291 6.78 11.83 19.49
CA ILE A 291 7.66 11.23 18.48
C ILE A 291 9.07 11.81 18.57
N ARG A 292 9.19 13.14 18.52
CA ARG A 292 10.48 13.84 18.60
C ARG A 292 11.23 13.52 19.88
N LYS A 293 10.56 13.60 21.05
CA LYS A 293 11.17 13.28 22.35
C LYS A 293 11.68 11.84 22.39
N LYS A 294 10.90 10.88 21.90
CA LYS A 294 11.30 9.47 21.87
C LYS A 294 12.47 9.20 20.93
N LEU A 295 12.50 9.84 19.76
CA LEU A 295 13.65 9.79 18.86
C LEU A 295 14.91 10.40 19.49
N MET A 296 14.77 11.36 20.40
CA MET A 296 15.90 11.97 21.12
C MET A 296 16.40 11.16 22.33
N GLU A 297 15.56 10.30 22.93
CA GLU A 297 15.93 9.46 24.10
C GLU A 297 16.90 8.33 23.72
N ARG A 298 16.94 7.90 22.45
CA ARG A 298 17.79 6.79 22.02
C ARG A 298 19.22 7.25 21.69
N ASP A 299 20.14 6.89 22.59
CA ASP A 299 21.59 6.98 22.41
C ASP A 299 22.02 6.17 21.18
N GLY A 300 22.16 6.82 20.04
CA GLY A 300 22.52 6.14 18.78
C GLY A 300 21.87 6.76 17.56
N PHE A 301 20.77 7.50 17.74
CA PHE A 301 20.09 8.23 16.67
C PHE A 301 20.85 9.51 16.26
N LYS A 302 22.16 9.35 16.01
CA LYS A 302 23.11 10.41 15.63
C LYS A 302 22.91 10.88 14.18
N ALA A 303 22.29 10.05 13.35
CA ALA A 303 22.05 10.32 11.94
C ALA A 303 21.15 11.54 11.71
N LEU A 304 20.14 11.70 12.56
CA LEU A 304 19.24 12.85 12.54
C LEU A 304 19.76 13.99 13.42
N ASN A 305 21.07 14.25 13.37
CA ASN A 305 21.64 15.56 13.72
C ASN A 305 21.15 16.69 12.78
N ASN A 306 20.02 16.48 12.11
CA ASN A 306 19.28 17.48 11.37
C ASN A 306 18.74 18.47 12.40
N GLU A 307 19.13 19.74 12.27
CA GLU A 307 18.61 20.83 13.09
C GLU A 307 17.07 20.84 13.12
N ALA A 308 16.43 20.29 12.08
CA ALA A 308 15.00 20.02 12.01
C ALA A 308 14.47 19.26 13.24
N ILE A 309 14.97 18.08 13.57
CA ILE A 309 14.44 17.28 14.71
C ILE A 309 14.81 17.89 16.07
N LYS A 310 15.93 18.62 16.14
CA LYS A 310 16.35 19.32 17.37
C LYS A 310 15.55 20.58 17.63
N ASN A 311 15.08 21.25 16.57
CA ASN A 311 14.21 22.39 16.69
C ASN A 311 12.83 21.92 17.16
N GLN A 312 12.32 22.53 18.23
CA GLN A 312 10.97 22.27 18.77
C GLN A 312 9.87 22.43 17.69
N TYR A 313 10.18 23.12 16.58
CA TYR A 313 9.29 23.30 15.43
C TYR A 313 9.76 22.58 14.15
N GLY A 314 10.90 21.89 14.16
CA GLY A 314 11.54 21.47 12.91
C GLY A 314 11.20 20.06 12.43
N LEU A 315 10.58 19.19 13.25
CA LEU A 315 9.64 18.19 12.70
C LEU A 315 8.42 18.99 12.22
N ASN A 316 8.56 19.58 11.04
CA ASN A 316 7.56 20.43 10.43
C ASN A 316 6.22 19.69 10.46
N ARG A 317 5.14 20.36 10.91
CA ARG A 317 3.78 19.80 10.85
C ARG A 317 3.37 19.40 9.43
N GLU A 318 4.09 19.85 8.40
CA GLU A 318 3.82 19.54 7.00
C GLU A 318 4.39 18.16 6.59
N ALA A 319 3.51 17.26 6.17
CA ALA A 319 3.83 15.92 5.67
C ALA A 319 4.92 15.89 4.60
N PHE A 320 4.83 16.76 3.58
CA PHE A 320 5.82 16.81 2.50
C PHE A 320 7.23 17.17 3.00
N SER A 321 7.33 18.06 3.99
CA SER A 321 8.62 18.38 4.60
C SER A 321 9.21 17.17 5.31
N ILE A 322 8.39 16.38 5.99
CA ILE A 322 8.84 15.19 6.73
C ILE A 322 9.23 14.07 5.77
N TRP A 323 8.46 13.83 4.70
CA TRP A 323 8.86 12.90 3.64
C TRP A 323 10.17 13.33 2.96
N ASN A 324 10.34 14.62 2.69
CA ASN A 324 11.58 15.13 2.13
C ASN A 324 12.77 14.93 3.08
N MET A 325 12.58 15.21 4.39
CA MET A 325 13.57 14.94 5.43
C MET A 325 13.94 13.45 5.52
N TYR A 326 12.96 12.57 5.38
CA TYR A 326 13.19 11.13 5.29
C TYR A 326 14.15 10.84 4.12
N TYR A 327 13.84 11.24 2.89
CA TYR A 327 14.74 10.96 1.75
C TYR A 327 16.09 11.67 1.84
N GLU A 328 16.18 12.88 2.43
CA GLU A 328 17.43 13.58 2.74
C GLU A 328 18.37 12.76 3.61
N THR A 329 17.80 12.04 4.57
CA THR A 329 18.57 11.29 5.57
C THR A 329 19.17 10.02 4.96
N TYR A 330 18.40 9.30 4.14
CA TYR A 330 18.72 7.91 3.82
C TYR A 330 19.70 7.65 2.68
N LYS A 331 20.10 8.66 1.88
CA LYS A 331 21.07 8.43 0.80
C LYS A 331 22.01 9.59 0.51
N LYS A 332 23.32 9.34 0.46
CA LYS A 332 24.28 10.33 -0.09
C LYS A 332 24.31 10.40 -1.64
N ASN A 333 23.86 9.35 -2.34
CA ASN A 333 24.06 9.22 -3.80
C ASN A 333 22.76 9.18 -4.65
N SER A 334 21.60 8.79 -4.09
CA SER A 334 20.30 8.76 -4.80
C SER A 334 19.24 9.72 -4.21
N THR A 335 19.66 10.55 -3.26
CA THR A 335 18.84 11.60 -2.62
C THR A 335 18.17 12.51 -3.63
N THR A 336 18.86 12.86 -4.71
CA THR A 336 18.36 13.84 -5.66
C THR A 336 17.13 13.35 -6.44
N THR A 337 17.04 12.06 -6.77
CA THR A 337 15.90 11.52 -7.55
C THR A 337 14.61 11.58 -6.74
N MET A 338 14.56 10.91 -5.58
CA MET A 338 13.33 10.82 -4.77
C MET A 338 12.90 12.18 -4.21
N GLN A 339 13.83 13.05 -3.83
CA GLN A 339 13.52 14.43 -3.43
C GLN A 339 12.93 15.24 -4.58
N THR A 340 13.48 15.10 -5.79
CA THR A 340 12.93 15.79 -6.97
C THR A 340 11.53 15.28 -7.28
N ILE A 341 11.31 13.97 -7.21
CA ILE A 341 9.98 13.36 -7.37
C ILE A 341 9.02 13.94 -6.33
N LEU A 342 9.36 13.91 -5.04
CA LEU A 342 8.51 14.48 -3.98
C LEU A 342 8.23 15.96 -4.17
N LYS A 343 9.20 16.75 -4.64
CA LYS A 343 8.99 18.17 -4.93
C LYS A 343 7.96 18.34 -6.04
N ILE A 344 8.00 17.51 -7.08
CA ILE A 344 6.99 17.49 -8.14
C ILE A 344 5.64 17.06 -7.57
N VAL A 345 5.57 15.98 -6.79
CA VAL A 345 4.34 15.52 -6.13
C VAL A 345 3.70 16.65 -5.31
N LYS A 346 4.51 17.37 -4.51
CA LYS A 346 4.07 18.53 -3.75
C LYS A 346 3.52 19.63 -4.65
N GLU A 347 4.24 19.99 -5.71
CA GLU A 347 3.77 21.03 -6.65
C GLU A 347 2.46 20.66 -7.33
N GLU A 348 2.34 19.42 -7.82
CA GLU A 348 1.12 18.96 -8.47
C GLU A 348 -0.06 18.93 -7.50
N TYR A 349 0.18 18.58 -6.24
CA TYR A 349 -0.82 18.67 -5.19
C TYR A 349 -1.34 20.11 -4.98
N TYR A 350 -0.44 21.08 -4.80
CA TYR A 350 -0.84 22.49 -4.63
C TYR A 350 -1.43 23.09 -5.91
N ASP A 351 -0.94 22.68 -7.08
CA ASP A 351 -1.44 23.11 -8.37
C ASP A 351 -2.88 22.62 -8.60
N ALA A 352 -3.17 21.35 -8.28
CA ALA A 352 -4.51 20.77 -8.32
C ALA A 352 -5.49 21.55 -7.42
N MET A 353 -5.07 21.90 -6.19
CA MET A 353 -5.89 22.73 -5.30
C MET A 353 -6.14 24.14 -5.83
N SER A 354 -5.14 24.74 -6.49
CA SER A 354 -5.24 26.12 -7.01
C SER A 354 -6.12 26.22 -8.27
N LYS A 355 -6.11 25.18 -9.11
CA LYS A 355 -6.82 25.15 -10.40
C LYS A 355 -8.21 24.51 -10.32
N GLY A 356 -8.34 23.55 -9.40
CA GLY A 356 -9.46 22.63 -9.31
C GLY A 356 -10.85 23.29 -9.28
N SER A 357 -10.99 24.43 -8.57
CA SER A 357 -12.30 25.05 -8.37
C SER A 357 -12.99 25.56 -9.64
N ASN A 358 -12.27 25.74 -10.76
CA ASN A 358 -12.79 26.50 -11.92
C ASN A 358 -12.75 25.77 -13.26
N GLN A 359 -12.16 24.57 -13.35
CA GLN A 359 -11.80 23.98 -14.65
C GLN A 359 -12.13 22.49 -14.82
N GLY A 360 -12.86 21.87 -13.88
CA GLY A 360 -13.21 20.45 -13.97
C GLY A 360 -11.99 19.52 -13.92
N PHE A 361 -10.87 20.00 -13.36
CA PHE A 361 -9.72 19.15 -13.05
C PHE A 361 -10.00 18.38 -11.78
N LYS A 362 -9.40 17.20 -11.63
CA LYS A 362 -9.36 16.52 -10.34
C LYS A 362 -8.74 17.44 -9.29
N ASN A 363 -9.53 17.75 -8.26
CA ASN A 363 -9.15 18.70 -7.22
C ASN A 363 -8.06 18.17 -6.29
N LEU A 364 -8.08 16.86 -6.02
CA LEU A 364 -7.14 16.18 -5.14
C LEU A 364 -6.71 14.86 -5.77
N ASN A 365 -5.41 14.62 -5.80
CA ASN A 365 -4.84 13.36 -6.24
C ASN A 365 -5.09 12.29 -5.17
N HIS A 366 -5.79 11.18 -5.50
CA HIS A 366 -6.13 10.15 -4.51
C HIS A 366 -4.88 9.52 -3.89
N GLY A 367 -3.84 9.21 -4.67
CA GLY A 367 -2.58 8.66 -4.14
C GLY A 367 -1.94 9.59 -3.12
N VAL A 368 -1.82 10.88 -3.42
CA VAL A 368 -1.29 11.87 -2.46
C VAL A 368 -2.17 11.94 -1.21
N CYS A 369 -3.50 12.05 -1.36
CA CYS A 369 -4.43 12.10 -0.25
C CYS A 369 -4.39 10.84 0.63
N SER A 370 -4.27 9.66 0.03
CA SER A 370 -4.08 8.40 0.73
C SER A 370 -2.82 8.45 1.61
N GLY A 371 -1.69 8.85 1.03
CA GLY A 371 -0.43 8.97 1.76
C GLY A 371 -0.55 9.94 2.93
N LEU A 372 -1.19 11.09 2.72
CA LEU A 372 -1.42 12.11 3.75
C LEU A 372 -2.30 11.59 4.89
N ILE A 373 -3.50 11.05 4.61
CA ILE A 373 -4.41 10.56 5.66
C ILE A 373 -3.78 9.41 6.46
N VAL A 374 -3.13 8.47 5.76
CA VAL A 374 -2.50 7.32 6.40
C VAL A 374 -1.35 7.78 7.30
N LEU A 375 -0.54 8.73 6.82
CA LEU A 375 0.50 9.34 7.65
C LEU A 375 -0.11 10.01 8.88
N GLN A 376 -1.13 10.85 8.73
CA GLN A 376 -1.81 11.50 9.84
C GLN A 376 -2.34 10.50 10.88
N ALA A 377 -3.02 9.44 10.42
CA ALA A 377 -3.59 8.44 11.31
C ALA A 377 -2.53 7.67 12.09
N LEU A 378 -1.41 7.33 11.44
CA LEU A 378 -0.30 6.63 12.08
C LEU A 378 0.51 7.55 13.01
N THR A 379 0.74 8.81 12.63
CA THR A 379 1.35 9.84 13.49
C THR A 379 0.51 10.03 14.75
N PHE A 380 -0.80 10.24 14.58
CA PHE A 380 -1.74 10.44 15.68
C PHE A 380 -1.71 9.28 16.67
N TYR A 381 -1.74 8.04 16.17
CA TYR A 381 -1.63 6.85 17.01
C TYR A 381 -0.31 6.83 17.81
N HIS A 382 0.84 7.04 17.16
CA HIS A 382 2.15 6.97 17.81
C HIS A 382 2.38 8.10 18.82
N GLU A 383 1.83 9.29 18.58
CA GLU A 383 1.85 10.40 19.55
C GLU A 383 1.14 10.03 20.86
N PHE A 384 0.07 9.23 20.84
CA PHE A 384 -0.56 8.72 22.06
C PHE A 384 0.30 7.71 22.78
N VAL A 385 0.72 6.67 22.06
CA VAL A 385 1.54 5.58 22.61
C VAL A 385 2.73 6.14 23.37
N TRP A 386 3.46 7.04 22.72
CA TRP A 386 4.66 7.62 23.30
C TRP A 386 4.37 8.74 24.28
N GLY A 387 3.25 9.45 24.14
CA GLY A 387 2.77 10.37 25.17
C GLY A 387 2.55 9.66 26.50
N PHE A 388 1.88 8.51 26.48
CA PHE A 388 1.68 7.68 27.67
C PHE A 388 2.98 7.12 28.25
N ASP A 389 3.93 6.71 27.39
CA ASP A 389 5.25 6.24 27.83
C ASP A 389 6.08 7.37 28.51
N LEU A 390 5.94 8.61 28.06
CA LEU A 390 6.65 9.77 28.62
C LEU A 390 6.00 10.34 29.90
N LEU A 391 4.67 10.24 30.01
CA LEU A 391 3.89 10.93 31.03
C LEU A 391 3.12 9.94 31.91
N ASN A 392 3.79 9.40 32.94
CA ASN A 392 3.15 8.56 33.96
C ASN A 392 2.01 9.29 34.71
N TRP A 393 1.19 8.52 35.44
CA TRP A 393 0.03 9.05 36.17
C TRP A 393 0.36 10.26 37.06
N GLU A 394 1.46 10.24 37.81
CA GLU A 394 1.82 11.33 38.73
C GLU A 394 2.05 12.66 37.98
N LYS A 395 2.78 12.60 36.85
CA LYS A 395 3.00 13.77 36.01
C LYS A 395 1.72 14.21 35.30
N PHE A 396 0.90 13.24 34.86
CA PHE A 396 -0.39 13.49 34.23
C PHE A 396 -1.34 14.22 35.19
N GLU A 397 -1.50 13.70 36.41
CA GLU A 397 -2.32 14.27 37.48
C GLU A 397 -1.82 15.67 37.87
N TYR A 398 -0.50 15.85 37.96
CA TYR A 398 0.07 17.18 38.20
C TYR A 398 -0.28 18.18 37.09
N LYS A 399 -0.18 17.78 35.82
CA LYS A 399 -0.54 18.64 34.67
C LYS A 399 -2.04 18.97 34.69
N GLN A 400 -2.88 17.97 34.95
CA GLN A 400 -4.33 18.15 35.10
C GLN A 400 -4.68 19.12 36.23
N ASN A 401 -4.03 19.03 37.39
CA ASN A 401 -4.27 19.92 38.53
C ASN A 401 -3.82 21.36 38.27
N LYS A 402 -2.85 21.56 37.36
CA LYS A 402 -2.37 22.88 36.97
C LYS A 402 -3.32 23.57 35.97
N GLU A 403 -3.96 22.81 35.09
CA GLU A 403 -4.98 23.29 34.18
C GLU A 403 -6.28 23.53 34.99
N LYS A 404 -6.56 24.79 35.35
CA LYS A 404 -7.66 25.20 36.26
C LYS A 404 -9.11 24.83 35.81
N ASN A 405 -9.28 24.01 34.79
CA ASN A 405 -10.57 23.55 34.26
C ASN A 405 -10.99 22.22 34.92
N HIS A 406 -11.59 22.30 36.12
CA HIS A 406 -12.04 21.13 36.89
C HIS A 406 -13.22 20.34 36.30
N ILE A 407 -13.81 20.78 35.18
CA ILE A 407 -15.06 20.20 34.65
C ILE A 407 -14.83 18.81 34.02
N ASN A 408 -13.56 18.42 33.81
CA ASN A 408 -13.17 17.36 32.90
C ASN A 408 -11.99 16.51 33.43
N CYS A 409 -11.89 16.34 34.76
CA CYS A 409 -10.82 15.56 35.36
C CYS A 409 -10.89 14.08 34.94
N VAL A 410 -9.78 13.58 34.39
CA VAL A 410 -9.57 12.16 34.11
C VAL A 410 -9.15 11.51 35.43
N SER A 411 -9.83 10.43 35.82
CA SER A 411 -9.45 9.65 37.00
C SER A 411 -8.29 8.71 36.67
N LYS A 412 -7.57 8.25 37.70
CA LYS A 412 -6.50 7.26 37.51
C LYS A 412 -6.99 6.02 36.77
N GLN A 413 -8.18 5.54 37.13
CA GLN A 413 -8.79 4.39 36.46
C GLN A 413 -9.01 4.63 34.96
N ILE A 414 -9.53 5.80 34.57
CA ILE A 414 -9.75 6.12 33.15
C ILE A 414 -8.41 6.24 32.40
N TYR A 415 -7.40 6.84 33.04
CA TYR A 415 -6.05 6.92 32.46
C TYR A 415 -5.44 5.53 32.28
N ASP A 416 -5.43 4.69 33.32
CA ASP A 416 -4.86 3.34 33.30
C ASP A 416 -5.61 2.47 32.29
N ASP A 417 -6.95 2.57 32.24
CA ASP A 417 -7.76 1.87 31.24
C ASP A 417 -7.43 2.35 29.83
N THR A 418 -7.35 3.67 29.59
CA THR A 418 -7.03 4.22 28.26
C THR A 418 -5.63 3.82 27.81
N GLN A 419 -4.64 3.96 28.68
CA GLN A 419 -3.25 3.55 28.43
C GLN A 419 -3.21 2.07 28.08
N ARG A 420 -3.91 1.23 28.86
CA ARG A 420 -4.02 -0.20 28.59
C ARG A 420 -4.70 -0.50 27.25
N GLN A 421 -5.82 0.15 26.91
CA GLN A 421 -6.49 -0.10 25.63
C GLN A 421 -5.62 0.34 24.44
N ILE A 422 -4.92 1.48 24.54
CA ILE A 422 -4.11 2.00 23.43
C ILE A 422 -2.75 1.31 23.31
N ILE A 423 -2.06 1.04 24.43
CA ILE A 423 -0.75 0.39 24.44
C ILE A 423 -0.90 -1.13 24.41
N GLU A 424 -1.69 -1.74 25.30
CA GLU A 424 -1.72 -3.20 25.41
C GLU A 424 -2.62 -3.87 24.36
N GLN A 425 -3.70 -3.22 23.90
CA GLN A 425 -4.58 -3.83 22.88
C GLN A 425 -4.26 -3.43 21.45
N TYR A 426 -3.68 -2.25 21.20
CA TYR A 426 -3.36 -1.86 19.83
C TYR A 426 -2.00 -2.33 19.37
N VAL A 427 -0.98 -2.22 20.22
CA VAL A 427 0.37 -2.69 19.87
C VAL A 427 0.16 -4.17 19.65
N PRO A 428 0.21 -4.66 18.39
CA PRO A 428 0.05 -6.08 18.17
C PRO A 428 1.09 -6.73 19.08
N ILE A 429 0.73 -7.84 19.71
CA ILE A 429 1.72 -8.66 20.42
C ILE A 429 2.93 -8.90 19.47
N GLU A 430 2.73 -8.85 18.15
CA GLU A 430 3.76 -8.87 17.12
C GLU A 430 4.69 -7.62 17.03
N MET A 431 4.22 -6.38 17.24
CA MET A 431 5.16 -5.25 17.40
C MET A 431 6.01 -5.45 18.67
N SER A 432 5.50 -6.13 19.70
CA SER A 432 6.30 -6.49 20.88
C SER A 432 7.26 -7.67 20.66
N ILE A 433 6.98 -8.53 19.68
CA ILE A 433 7.82 -9.66 19.28
C ILE A 433 8.93 -9.22 18.31
N ARG A 434 8.68 -8.21 17.47
CA ARG A 434 9.63 -7.64 16.52
C ARG A 434 10.23 -6.32 17.06
N ASP A 435 11.04 -6.40 18.12
CA ASP A 435 11.79 -5.31 18.81
C ASP A 435 11.01 -4.10 19.39
N GLY A 436 9.69 -4.20 19.55
CA GLY A 436 8.87 -3.15 20.17
C GLY A 436 8.49 -2.00 19.23
N LEU A 437 7.70 -1.06 19.76
CA LEU A 437 7.36 0.24 19.16
C LEU A 437 8.59 1.17 19.09
N SER A 438 9.62 0.75 18.37
CA SER A 438 10.80 1.60 18.22
C SER A 438 10.45 2.85 17.41
N PRO A 439 10.78 4.04 17.92
CA PRO A 439 10.52 5.29 17.20
C PRO A 439 11.18 5.37 15.83
N GLU A 440 12.33 4.72 15.68
CA GLU A 440 13.05 4.60 14.43
C GLU A 440 12.28 3.76 13.40
N ARG A 441 11.66 2.64 13.81
CA ARG A 441 10.84 1.84 12.89
C ARG A 441 9.63 2.62 12.40
N TRP A 442 8.96 3.38 13.26
CA TRP A 442 7.90 4.29 12.79
C TRP A 442 8.44 5.27 11.76
N PHE A 443 9.52 5.98 12.10
CA PHE A 443 10.12 6.98 11.23
C PHE A 443 10.54 6.39 9.89
N ASN A 444 11.02 5.15 9.86
CA ASN A 444 11.41 4.49 8.62
C ASN A 444 10.20 3.95 7.86
N LYS A 445 9.43 3.05 8.47
CA LYS A 445 8.39 2.27 7.78
C LYS A 445 7.21 3.14 7.39
N VAL A 446 6.72 3.97 8.32
CA VAL A 446 5.52 4.78 8.09
C VAL A 446 5.81 5.88 7.06
N LEU A 447 6.91 6.62 7.23
CA LEU A 447 7.27 7.67 6.26
C LEU A 447 7.57 7.08 4.89
N TRP A 448 8.28 5.96 4.82
CA TRP A 448 8.56 5.28 3.57
C TRP A 448 7.30 4.81 2.85
N ALA A 449 6.44 4.06 3.54
CA ALA A 449 5.22 3.51 2.96
C ALA A 449 4.26 4.62 2.50
N THR A 450 4.06 5.65 3.33
CA THR A 450 3.14 6.76 3.01
C THR A 450 3.68 7.68 1.92
N ALA A 451 4.99 7.92 1.86
CA ALA A 451 5.59 8.63 0.73
C ALA A 451 5.47 7.81 -0.56
N SER A 452 5.68 6.48 -0.49
CA SER A 452 5.52 5.58 -1.64
C SER A 452 4.10 5.64 -2.20
N ILE A 453 3.08 5.67 -1.32
CA ILE A 453 1.69 5.91 -1.70
C ILE A 453 1.52 7.27 -2.37
N ALA A 454 2.05 8.36 -1.82
CA ALA A 454 1.88 9.67 -2.44
C ALA A 454 2.52 9.78 -3.83
N ILE A 455 3.63 9.07 -4.03
CA ILE A 455 4.41 9.08 -5.27
C ILE A 455 3.73 8.25 -6.37
N HIS A 456 3.13 7.11 -6.04
CA HIS A 456 2.75 6.10 -7.04
C HIS A 456 1.77 6.64 -8.10
N ASP A 457 0.74 7.40 -7.71
CA ASP A 457 -0.24 7.89 -8.68
C ASP A 457 0.36 9.02 -9.52
N VAL A 458 0.96 10.05 -8.89
CA VAL A 458 1.48 11.23 -9.60
C VAL A 458 2.49 10.86 -10.69
N ILE A 459 3.43 9.94 -10.41
CA ILE A 459 4.47 9.58 -11.38
C ILE A 459 3.90 8.91 -12.65
N GLN A 460 2.75 8.23 -12.51
CA GLN A 460 2.08 7.55 -13.61
C GLN A 460 1.38 8.51 -14.57
N GLN A 461 1.12 9.76 -14.15
CA GLN A 461 0.30 10.68 -14.91
C GLN A 461 1.08 11.34 -16.06
N LYS A 462 0.42 11.58 -17.21
CA LYS A 462 1.05 12.26 -18.36
C LYS A 462 1.52 13.68 -18.02
N TYR A 463 0.86 14.36 -17.08
CA TYR A 463 1.25 15.70 -16.65
C TYR A 463 2.56 15.70 -15.84
N TYR A 464 2.95 14.58 -15.22
CA TYR A 464 4.22 14.46 -14.50
C TYR A 464 5.41 14.80 -15.41
N GLU A 465 5.40 14.35 -16.67
CA GLU A 465 6.42 14.70 -17.65
C GLU A 465 6.55 16.22 -17.86
N LYS A 466 5.41 16.92 -17.90
CA LYS A 466 5.39 18.38 -18.06
C LYS A 466 6.04 19.07 -16.87
N SER A 467 5.77 18.58 -15.66
CA SER A 467 6.28 19.16 -14.42
C SER A 467 7.75 18.85 -14.21
N CYS A 468 8.21 17.68 -14.62
CA CYS A 468 9.62 17.30 -14.63
C CYS A 468 10.51 18.23 -15.47
N LYS A 469 10.00 18.83 -16.55
CA LYS A 469 10.78 19.77 -17.39
C LYS A 469 11.29 21.00 -16.63
N LYS A 470 10.67 21.33 -15.49
CA LYS A 470 11.14 22.41 -14.59
C LYS A 470 12.39 22.01 -13.80
N TYR A 471 12.62 20.71 -13.60
CA TYR A 471 13.59 20.17 -12.63
C TYR A 471 14.80 19.49 -13.26
N SER A 472 14.64 18.92 -14.45
CA SER A 472 15.71 18.17 -15.09
C SER A 472 15.84 18.50 -16.57
N LYS A 473 17.07 18.83 -16.98
CA LYS A 473 17.43 18.99 -18.39
C LYS A 473 17.64 17.65 -19.10
N ASN A 474 17.87 16.56 -18.35
CA ASN A 474 18.31 15.27 -18.85
C ASN A 474 17.19 14.23 -18.95
N GLY A 475 15.92 14.67 -18.97
CA GLY A 475 14.74 13.80 -18.99
C GLY A 475 14.02 13.75 -17.64
N TYR A 476 12.96 12.96 -17.56
CA TYR A 476 12.09 12.88 -16.40
C TYR A 476 12.66 11.90 -15.36
N PRO A 477 12.71 12.24 -14.06
CA PRO A 477 13.15 11.32 -13.02
C PRO A 477 12.25 10.07 -13.02
N LYS A 478 12.88 8.90 -13.06
CA LYS A 478 12.24 7.59 -12.94
C LYS A 478 12.68 6.95 -11.63
N ILE A 479 11.84 6.09 -11.08
CA ILE A 479 12.19 5.31 -9.89
C ILE A 479 12.92 4.04 -10.35
N SER A 480 14.13 3.81 -9.87
CA SER A 480 14.80 2.51 -9.98
C SER A 480 14.57 1.67 -8.71
N LEU A 481 14.83 0.36 -8.79
CA LEU A 481 14.88 -0.50 -7.60
C LEU A 481 15.91 -0.01 -6.58
N ASP A 482 17.00 0.57 -7.06
CA ASP A 482 18.03 1.13 -6.21
C ASP A 482 17.60 2.44 -5.56
N ASP A 483 16.63 3.18 -6.10
CA ASP A 483 16.12 4.44 -5.55
C ASP A 483 15.12 4.22 -4.42
N ASP A 484 14.08 3.44 -4.68
CA ASP A 484 13.05 3.12 -3.71
C ASP A 484 12.31 1.84 -4.14
N PRO A 485 12.67 0.66 -3.60
CA PRO A 485 12.08 -0.59 -4.06
C PRO A 485 10.58 -0.71 -3.72
N LEU A 486 10.09 0.00 -2.70
CA LEU A 486 8.68 -0.04 -2.31
C LEU A 486 7.82 0.82 -3.24
N ALA A 487 8.22 2.07 -3.50
CA ALA A 487 7.54 2.94 -4.47
C ALA A 487 7.64 2.34 -5.88
N PHE A 488 8.78 1.75 -6.23
CA PHE A 488 8.97 1.01 -7.47
C PHE A 488 7.96 -0.13 -7.61
N LEU A 489 7.84 -0.99 -6.60
CA LEU A 489 6.89 -2.10 -6.62
C LEU A 489 5.45 -1.60 -6.68
N GLY A 490 5.12 -0.56 -5.90
CA GLY A 490 3.78 0.05 -5.89
C GLY A 490 3.34 0.51 -7.28
N VAL A 491 4.20 1.25 -7.99
CA VAL A 491 3.93 1.67 -9.38
C VAL A 491 3.89 0.47 -10.32
N LEU A 492 4.81 -0.50 -10.15
CA LEU A 492 4.89 -1.66 -11.03
C LEU A 492 3.61 -2.49 -10.98
N VAL A 493 3.14 -2.86 -9.78
CA VAL A 493 1.95 -3.71 -9.65
C VAL A 493 0.68 -2.98 -10.04
N ASP A 494 0.57 -1.68 -9.73
CA ASP A 494 -0.59 -0.89 -10.11
C ASP A 494 -0.75 -0.84 -11.63
N VAL A 495 0.34 -0.56 -12.35
CA VAL A 495 0.36 -0.53 -13.83
C VAL A 495 0.19 -1.91 -14.45
N LEU A 496 0.65 -2.99 -13.80
CA LEU A 496 0.41 -4.35 -14.30
C LEU A 496 -1.05 -4.76 -14.09
N GLN A 497 -1.65 -4.42 -12.95
CA GLN A 497 -3.01 -4.81 -12.56
C GLN A 497 -4.06 -3.93 -13.27
N GLU A 498 -4.04 -3.92 -14.61
CA GLU A 498 -5.04 -3.24 -15.46
C GLU A 498 -6.28 -4.11 -15.74
N TRP A 499 -6.21 -5.39 -15.39
CA TRP A 499 -7.34 -6.32 -15.54
C TRP A 499 -8.37 -6.16 -14.42
N ASP A 500 -9.57 -6.70 -14.64
CA ASP A 500 -10.70 -6.64 -13.73
C ASP A 500 -11.12 -5.20 -13.33
N ARG A 501 -10.66 -4.15 -14.03
CA ARG A 501 -11.09 -2.76 -13.80
C ARG A 501 -12.39 -2.49 -14.55
N TYR A 502 -13.51 -2.32 -13.82
CA TYR A 502 -14.83 -2.07 -14.43
C TYR A 502 -15.16 -0.59 -14.54
N THR A 503 -15.57 -0.14 -15.73
CA THR A 503 -16.06 1.23 -15.94
C THR A 503 -17.57 1.33 -15.71
N ILE A 504 -18.00 2.46 -15.15
CA ILE A 504 -19.39 2.68 -14.71
C ILE A 504 -20.25 3.30 -15.78
N SER A 505 -19.64 4.01 -16.73
CA SER A 505 -20.39 5.00 -17.51
C SER A 505 -21.63 4.31 -18.10
N GLY A 506 -22.81 4.79 -17.67
CA GLY A 506 -24.07 4.11 -17.96
C GLY A 506 -24.33 4.01 -19.45
N GLU A 507 -23.63 4.80 -20.27
CA GLU A 507 -23.61 4.67 -21.72
C GLU A 507 -22.61 3.60 -22.20
N LEU A 508 -21.43 3.45 -21.58
CA LEU A 508 -20.43 2.45 -21.94
C LEU A 508 -20.80 1.03 -21.48
N ALA A 509 -21.46 0.89 -20.33
CA ALA A 509 -21.93 -0.41 -19.83
C ALA A 509 -22.92 -1.09 -20.81
N PHE A 510 -23.60 -0.29 -21.65
CA PHE A 510 -24.44 -0.78 -22.74
C PHE A 510 -23.84 -0.55 -24.13
N SER A 511 -22.69 0.13 -24.24
CA SER A 511 -21.98 0.20 -25.50
C SER A 511 -21.17 -1.08 -25.63
N GLU A 512 -21.48 -1.91 -26.63
CA GLU A 512 -20.76 -3.15 -26.94
C GLU A 512 -19.27 -2.93 -27.33
N LYS A 513 -18.72 -1.71 -27.17
CA LYS A 513 -17.48 -1.26 -27.80
C LYS A 513 -16.22 -1.38 -26.93
N THR A 514 -16.33 -1.57 -25.62
CA THR A 514 -15.15 -1.72 -24.75
C THR A 514 -15.22 -3.01 -23.98
N GLU A 515 -14.73 -4.08 -24.61
CA GLU A 515 -14.44 -5.31 -23.89
C GLU A 515 -13.38 -5.05 -22.81
N LEU A 516 -13.73 -5.32 -21.56
CA LEU A 516 -12.85 -5.18 -20.40
C LEU A 516 -11.78 -6.28 -20.40
N LEU A 517 -10.58 -5.94 -19.94
CA LEU A 517 -9.54 -6.95 -19.68
C LEU A 517 -9.88 -7.64 -18.37
N GLN A 518 -9.95 -8.97 -18.33
CA GLN A 518 -10.21 -9.74 -17.12
C GLN A 518 -8.93 -10.46 -16.66
N SER A 519 -8.85 -10.78 -15.36
CA SER A 519 -7.75 -11.57 -14.77
C SER A 519 -7.63 -12.97 -15.38
N THR A 520 -8.67 -13.46 -16.04
CA THR A 520 -8.67 -14.72 -16.81
C THR A 520 -8.06 -14.59 -18.20
N ASP A 521 -7.85 -13.37 -18.70
CA ASP A 521 -7.35 -13.12 -20.05
C ASP A 521 -5.83 -12.85 -20.08
N VAL A 522 -5.24 -12.62 -18.92
CA VAL A 522 -3.81 -12.35 -18.74
C VAL A 522 -3.15 -13.63 -18.27
N ASP A 523 -2.06 -14.06 -18.90
CA ASP A 523 -1.24 -15.19 -18.40
C ASP A 523 -0.05 -14.67 -17.60
N ILE A 524 0.24 -15.33 -16.47
CA ILE A 524 1.46 -15.11 -15.68
C ILE A 524 2.30 -16.38 -15.74
N ASP A 525 3.51 -16.28 -16.26
CA ASP A 525 4.45 -17.40 -16.39
C ASP A 525 5.86 -17.05 -15.89
N ILE A 526 6.56 -18.05 -15.36
CA ILE A 526 7.97 -17.95 -14.99
C ILE A 526 8.75 -18.70 -16.07
N VAL A 527 9.32 -17.93 -17.01
CA VAL A 527 9.81 -18.45 -18.29
C VAL A 527 11.05 -19.34 -18.16
N ASP A 528 11.88 -19.15 -17.13
CA ASP A 528 13.01 -20.03 -16.81
C ASP A 528 13.50 -19.74 -15.39
N SER A 529 13.76 -20.80 -14.62
CA SER A 529 14.52 -20.80 -13.36
C SER A 529 15.79 -19.94 -13.38
N LYS A 530 16.38 -19.71 -14.56
CA LYS A 530 17.60 -18.91 -14.73
C LYS A 530 17.38 -17.41 -14.93
N SER A 531 16.18 -16.98 -15.32
CA SER A 531 15.95 -15.59 -15.73
C SER A 531 15.48 -14.66 -14.61
N ASP A 532 14.97 -15.21 -13.50
CA ASP A 532 14.30 -14.46 -12.41
C ASP A 532 13.20 -13.48 -12.90
N LYS A 533 12.74 -13.64 -14.15
CA LYS A 533 11.78 -12.74 -14.78
C LYS A 533 10.39 -13.35 -14.77
N ILE A 534 9.45 -12.56 -14.28
CA ILE A 534 8.02 -12.89 -14.30
C ILE A 534 7.44 -12.33 -15.60
N ASN A 535 6.82 -13.17 -16.41
CA ASN A 535 6.27 -12.77 -17.70
C ASN A 535 4.76 -12.64 -17.63
N PHE A 536 4.27 -11.48 -18.07
CA PHE A 536 2.85 -11.19 -18.24
C PHE A 536 2.54 -11.19 -19.72
N TYR A 537 1.53 -11.94 -20.12
CA TYR A 537 1.07 -11.95 -21.50
C TYR A 537 -0.36 -11.41 -21.57
N TYR A 538 -0.54 -10.35 -22.35
CA TYR A 538 -1.83 -9.68 -22.53
C TYR A 538 -2.45 -10.05 -23.88
N PRO A 539 -3.77 -10.19 -23.98
CA PRO A 539 -4.41 -10.57 -25.23
C PRO A 539 -4.32 -9.43 -26.26
N LEU A 540 -3.97 -9.76 -27.51
CA LEU A 540 -4.13 -8.84 -28.64
C LEU A 540 -5.57 -8.89 -29.14
N LYS A 541 -6.30 -7.78 -29.05
CA LYS A 541 -7.66 -7.69 -29.57
C LYS A 541 -7.64 -7.39 -31.07
N LYS A 542 -8.49 -8.08 -31.82
CA LYS A 542 -8.61 -7.96 -33.28
C LYS A 542 -9.70 -6.94 -33.65
N GLY A 543 -9.36 -5.91 -34.44
CA GLY A 543 -10.32 -4.92 -34.95
C GLY A 543 -9.62 -3.72 -35.60
N ASP A 544 -10.38 -2.79 -36.20
CA ASP A 544 -9.82 -1.55 -36.80
C ASP A 544 -9.19 -0.61 -35.74
N ASP A 545 -9.53 -0.79 -34.46
CA ASP A 545 -8.99 -0.08 -33.29
C ASP A 545 -8.23 -1.06 -32.36
N GLU A 546 -7.17 -1.71 -32.84
CA GLU A 546 -6.37 -2.66 -32.04
C GLU A 546 -5.80 -1.98 -30.77
N LYS A 547 -6.42 -2.24 -29.60
CA LYS A 547 -5.84 -1.86 -28.31
C LYS A 547 -4.80 -2.90 -27.90
N ASP A 548 -3.53 -2.50 -27.96
CA ASP A 548 -2.40 -3.28 -27.47
C ASP A 548 -2.11 -2.90 -26.00
N PHE A 549 -2.77 -3.60 -25.07
CA PHE A 549 -2.54 -3.41 -23.63
C PHE A 549 -1.07 -3.56 -23.26
N SER A 550 -0.35 -4.47 -23.91
CA SER A 550 1.07 -4.71 -23.63
C SER A 550 1.91 -3.47 -23.94
N LYS A 551 1.58 -2.75 -25.02
CA LYS A 551 2.23 -1.52 -25.43
C LYS A 551 1.86 -0.36 -24.49
N ASP A 552 0.59 -0.22 -24.14
CA ASP A 552 0.13 0.83 -23.22
C ASP A 552 0.82 0.69 -21.86
N ILE A 553 0.84 -0.53 -21.30
CA ILE A 553 1.52 -0.85 -20.03
C ILE A 553 3.03 -0.56 -20.14
N LYS A 554 3.70 -1.02 -21.21
CA LYS A 554 5.11 -0.71 -21.45
C LYS A 554 5.37 0.80 -21.54
N GLU A 555 4.49 1.57 -22.16
CA GLU A 555 4.63 3.02 -22.26
C GLU A 555 4.58 3.67 -20.87
N VAL A 556 3.63 3.28 -20.02
CA VAL A 556 3.54 3.78 -18.65
C VAL A 556 4.76 3.36 -17.84
N LEU A 557 5.15 2.08 -17.86
CA LEU A 557 6.31 1.58 -17.12
C LEU A 557 7.62 2.26 -17.58
N ASN A 558 7.82 2.41 -18.89
CA ASN A 558 8.99 3.12 -19.44
C ASN A 558 9.02 4.59 -19.05
N ARG A 559 7.87 5.21 -18.80
CA ARG A 559 7.80 6.59 -18.30
C ARG A 559 8.19 6.68 -16.84
N CYS A 560 7.75 5.75 -16.00
CA CYS A 560 7.79 5.89 -14.53
C CYS A 560 8.98 5.17 -13.88
N LEU A 561 9.36 4.01 -14.41
CA LEU A 561 10.30 3.10 -13.78
C LEU A 561 11.55 2.89 -14.64
N ALA A 562 12.72 2.88 -13.99
CA ALA A 562 13.98 2.49 -14.61
C ALA A 562 14.19 0.99 -14.44
N GLU A 563 14.59 0.30 -15.50
CA GLU A 563 14.99 -1.12 -15.47
C GLU A 563 13.88 -2.08 -14.99
N TRP A 564 12.60 -1.73 -15.13
CA TRP A 564 11.48 -2.61 -14.80
C TRP A 564 11.47 -3.90 -15.61
N ASP A 565 11.98 -3.84 -16.83
CA ASP A 565 12.11 -4.96 -17.75
C ASP A 565 13.15 -6.00 -17.29
N SER A 566 13.95 -5.65 -16.28
CA SER A 566 14.88 -6.58 -15.64
C SER A 566 14.20 -7.54 -14.66
N LEU A 567 13.01 -7.19 -14.17
CA LEU A 567 12.17 -8.04 -13.31
C LEU A 567 11.01 -8.65 -14.10
N ILE A 568 10.42 -7.88 -15.01
CA ILE A 568 9.17 -8.25 -15.65
C ILE A 568 9.35 -8.34 -17.17
N GLY A 569 8.90 -9.45 -17.75
CA GLY A 569 8.65 -9.55 -19.19
C GLY A 569 7.19 -9.21 -19.51
N ILE A 570 6.95 -8.41 -20.54
CA ILE A 570 5.59 -8.13 -21.02
C ILE A 570 5.49 -8.58 -22.48
N GLY A 571 4.61 -9.54 -22.73
CA GLY A 571 4.33 -10.13 -24.03
C GLY A 571 2.87 -10.02 -24.43
N VAL A 572 2.56 -10.64 -25.57
CA VAL A 572 1.24 -10.65 -26.18
C VAL A 572 0.77 -12.08 -26.37
N ILE A 573 -0.48 -12.37 -26.04
CA ILE A 573 -1.19 -13.60 -26.37
C ILE A 573 -2.01 -13.33 -27.63
N LEU A 574 -1.78 -14.12 -28.68
CA LEU A 574 -2.66 -14.10 -29.84
C LEU A 574 -3.82 -15.05 -29.59
N LEU A 575 -5.04 -14.52 -29.49
CA LEU A 575 -6.25 -15.33 -29.36
C LEU A 575 -6.81 -15.68 -30.74
N CYS A 576 -7.30 -16.91 -30.90
CA CYS A 576 -8.01 -17.32 -32.09
C CYS A 576 -9.32 -16.52 -32.20
N PRO A 577 -9.56 -15.81 -33.32
CA PRO A 577 -10.73 -14.95 -33.45
C PRO A 577 -12.07 -15.71 -33.52
N TYR A 578 -12.06 -17.04 -33.63
CA TYR A 578 -13.28 -17.85 -33.77
C TYR A 578 -13.65 -18.60 -32.50
N CYS A 579 -12.66 -19.09 -31.74
CA CYS A 579 -12.91 -19.86 -30.53
C CYS A 579 -12.34 -19.19 -29.26
N GLY A 580 -11.66 -18.06 -29.38
CA GLY A 580 -11.01 -17.37 -28.26
C GLY A 580 -9.75 -18.06 -27.72
N GLU A 581 -9.43 -19.26 -28.20
CA GLU A 581 -8.28 -20.04 -27.70
C GLU A 581 -6.94 -19.40 -28.06
N PRO A 582 -5.97 -19.33 -27.14
CA PRO A 582 -4.64 -18.81 -27.43
C PRO A 582 -3.90 -19.68 -28.44
N PHE A 583 -3.21 -19.01 -29.36
CA PHE A 583 -2.35 -19.63 -30.35
C PHE A 583 -1.03 -20.08 -29.71
N LEU A 584 -1.07 -21.23 -29.05
CA LEU A 584 0.09 -21.83 -28.40
C LEU A 584 0.98 -22.55 -29.42
N ASP A 585 2.22 -22.08 -29.56
CA ASP A 585 3.30 -22.96 -30.00
C ASP A 585 3.82 -23.76 -28.79
N LYS A 586 3.97 -25.08 -28.95
CA LYS A 586 4.51 -25.96 -27.91
C LYS A 586 6.02 -25.76 -27.71
N SER A 587 6.72 -25.11 -28.64
CA SER A 587 8.13 -24.69 -28.46
C SER A 587 8.27 -23.38 -27.68
N ARG A 588 7.62 -23.31 -26.50
CA ARG A 588 7.68 -22.18 -25.55
C ARG A 588 9.07 -21.51 -25.47
N HIS A 589 9.03 -20.20 -25.20
CA HIS A 589 10.14 -19.32 -24.74
C HIS A 589 10.88 -18.46 -25.77
N LYS A 590 10.34 -18.25 -26.98
CA LYS A 590 10.63 -16.97 -27.66
C LYS A 590 9.40 -16.08 -27.53
N LEU A 591 9.53 -15.03 -26.72
CA LEU A 591 8.72 -13.82 -26.88
C LEU A 591 8.62 -13.59 -28.39
N LEU A 592 7.39 -13.55 -28.93
CA LEU A 592 7.17 -13.05 -30.28
C LEU A 592 7.51 -11.57 -30.23
N GLU A 593 8.79 -11.25 -30.29
CA GLU A 593 9.25 -9.91 -30.58
C GLU A 593 8.64 -9.56 -31.92
N THR A 594 7.97 -8.40 -31.98
CA THR A 594 7.17 -7.92 -33.10
C THR A 594 7.93 -7.83 -34.44
N SER A 595 9.23 -8.12 -34.44
CA SER A 595 10.15 -8.10 -35.57
C SER A 595 10.41 -9.46 -36.26
N ALA A 596 9.99 -10.61 -35.69
CA ALA A 596 10.28 -11.91 -36.27
C ALA A 596 9.15 -12.45 -37.19
N GLN A 597 9.50 -12.88 -38.41
CA GLN A 597 8.60 -13.65 -39.27
C GLN A 597 8.33 -15.02 -38.63
N TYR A 598 7.08 -15.27 -38.24
CA TYR A 598 6.64 -16.55 -37.71
C TYR A 598 5.57 -17.16 -38.62
N GLU A 599 5.83 -18.37 -39.14
CA GLU A 599 4.87 -19.24 -39.79
C GLU A 599 4.72 -20.53 -38.96
N GLY A 600 3.64 -20.60 -38.17
CA GLY A 600 3.33 -21.77 -37.35
C GLY A 600 1.95 -22.34 -37.65
N LYS A 601 1.80 -23.66 -37.53
CA LYS A 601 0.47 -24.31 -37.49
C LYS A 601 -0.02 -24.27 -36.05
N ALA A 602 -1.01 -23.44 -35.79
CA ALA A 602 -1.72 -23.46 -34.53
C ALA A 602 -2.58 -24.71 -34.38
N LYS A 603 -2.70 -25.21 -33.15
CA LYS A 603 -3.53 -26.36 -32.78
C LYS A 603 -4.90 -25.95 -32.20
N CYS A 604 -5.52 -24.87 -32.69
CA CYS A 604 -6.96 -24.74 -32.46
C CYS A 604 -7.68 -25.68 -33.44
N GLU A 605 -8.84 -26.25 -33.07
CA GLU A 605 -9.62 -27.13 -33.96
C GLU A 605 -10.03 -26.45 -35.27
N CYS A 606 -9.95 -25.13 -35.24
CA CYS A 606 -10.01 -24.24 -36.37
C CYS A 606 -8.70 -24.35 -37.19
N GLU A 607 -8.77 -24.92 -38.40
CA GLU A 607 -7.65 -24.97 -39.35
C GLU A 607 -7.27 -23.55 -39.79
N TYR A 608 -6.25 -22.93 -39.19
CA TYR A 608 -5.74 -21.62 -39.57
C TYR A 608 -4.21 -21.58 -39.58
N LYS A 609 -3.66 -20.69 -40.43
CA LYS A 609 -2.27 -20.27 -40.42
C LYS A 609 -2.18 -18.84 -39.89
N ILE A 610 -1.20 -18.60 -39.04
CA ILE A 610 -0.86 -17.25 -38.58
C ILE A 610 0.44 -16.86 -39.23
N LYS A 611 0.45 -15.65 -39.78
CA LYS A 611 1.63 -14.99 -40.31
C LYS A 611 1.82 -13.69 -39.56
N ILE A 612 2.94 -13.53 -38.87
CA ILE A 612 3.30 -12.26 -38.23
C ILE A 612 4.37 -11.59 -39.11
N GLU A 613 4.07 -10.43 -39.67
CA GLU A 613 4.99 -9.65 -40.49
C GLU A 613 5.02 -8.20 -40.02
N SER A 614 6.18 -7.73 -39.53
CA SER A 614 6.37 -6.34 -39.10
C SER A 614 5.33 -5.87 -38.08
N GLY A 615 5.05 -6.70 -37.07
CA GLY A 615 4.02 -6.45 -36.05
C GLY A 615 2.57 -6.68 -36.52
N LYS A 616 2.33 -6.92 -37.81
CA LYS A 616 0.99 -7.21 -38.33
C LYS A 616 0.71 -8.70 -38.27
N VAL A 617 -0.35 -9.08 -37.56
CA VAL A 617 -0.80 -10.48 -37.44
C VAL A 617 -1.86 -10.76 -38.49
N THR A 618 -1.56 -11.64 -39.44
CA THR A 618 -2.50 -12.11 -40.46
C THR A 618 -2.91 -13.55 -40.14
N VAL A 619 -4.20 -13.79 -39.93
CA VAL A 619 -4.75 -15.13 -39.71
C VAL A 619 -5.51 -15.55 -40.96
N THR A 620 -5.02 -16.56 -41.67
CA THR A 620 -5.68 -17.14 -42.86
C THR A 620 -6.26 -18.51 -42.52
N ARG A 621 -7.47 -18.78 -43.02
CA ARG A 621 -8.10 -20.11 -42.93
C ARG A 621 -7.45 -21.05 -43.94
#